data_AF-A0ABD2N0Y3-F1
#
_entry.id   AF-A0ABD2N0Y3-F1
#
_cell.length_a   1.000
_cell.length_b   1.000
_cell.length_c   1.000
_cell.angle_alpha   90.00
_cell.angle_beta   90.00
_cell.angle_gamma   90.00
#
_symmetry.space_group_name_H-M   'P 1'
#
loop_
_entity.id
_entity.type
_entity.pdbx_description
1 polymer ?
#
loop_
_entity_poly.entity_id
_entity_poly.type
_entity_poly.pdbx_seq_one_letter_code
_entity_poly.pdbx_strand_id
1 'polypeptide(L)'
;MKIVVKDELAWAEIKKYCETWYEFLPAWLFYSEPAVKSYELGSFAKFSIKEMHVENKLKHLDKVLLAAMEYDLLEVIKEIQKMSENGWFATHLTNLLYHSGQLSVVEKEVDNFSARALQQYLILDYGTMLMGHKSLWQVGLSYLDHCSQDGLHAIEFLLPRIPLETEYKAQKIIREAQARDLTHVGQVICKVQGMKCVKRGRLGSALTWALKSQDSTFVSLLADKFLREYATFGKLRNTDLLFNLGPSMLASDRLIFLGKYYEFHKLYQERQFKEAGNLLIKLLESKIIPKYFWYTLL
;
A
#
# COMPACT_ATOMS: atom_id res chain seq x y z
N MET A 1 -20.79 -3.25 -56.35
CA MET A 1 -20.04 -4.16 -57.26
C MET A 1 -18.65 -3.64 -57.60
N LYS A 2 -18.46 -2.34 -57.91
CA LYS A 2 -17.15 -1.77 -58.28
C LYS A 2 -16.02 -1.97 -57.24
N ILE A 3 -16.34 -1.87 -55.95
CA ILE A 3 -15.39 -2.09 -54.85
C ILE A 3 -14.84 -3.54 -54.82
N VAL A 4 -15.72 -4.52 -55.09
CA VAL A 4 -15.37 -5.95 -55.16
C VAL A 4 -14.45 -6.26 -56.36
N VAL A 5 -14.50 -5.43 -57.41
CA VAL A 5 -13.68 -5.55 -58.63
C VAL A 5 -12.36 -4.78 -58.48
N LYS A 6 -12.03 -4.27 -57.29
CA LYS A 6 -10.83 -3.45 -57.01
C LYS A 6 -10.73 -2.18 -57.89
N ASP A 7 -11.88 -1.57 -58.24
CA ASP A 7 -11.91 -0.31 -59.00
C ASP A 7 -11.27 0.84 -58.21
N GLU A 8 -10.16 1.39 -58.71
CA GLU A 8 -9.36 2.44 -58.06
C GLU A 8 -10.17 3.71 -57.77
N LEU A 9 -11.13 4.07 -58.63
CA LEU A 9 -11.97 5.25 -58.44
C LEU A 9 -12.96 5.08 -57.28
N ALA A 10 -13.48 3.87 -57.11
CA ALA A 10 -14.37 3.54 -55.99
C ALA A 10 -13.60 3.53 -54.66
N TRP A 11 -12.35 3.06 -54.66
CA TRP A 11 -11.49 3.11 -53.48
C TRP A 11 -11.06 4.53 -53.11
N ALA A 12 -10.80 5.40 -54.10
CA ALA A 12 -10.53 6.81 -53.88
C ALA A 12 -11.72 7.55 -53.25
N GLU A 13 -12.96 7.12 -53.52
CA GLU A 13 -14.16 7.66 -52.89
C GLU A 13 -14.29 7.19 -51.43
N ILE A 14 -14.09 5.90 -51.15
CA ILE A 14 -14.11 5.36 -49.77
C ILE A 14 -13.04 6.02 -48.89
N LYS A 15 -11.82 6.23 -49.42
CA LYS A 15 -10.74 6.90 -48.69
C LYS A 15 -11.14 8.28 -48.16
N LYS A 16 -12.06 9.00 -48.82
CA LYS A 16 -12.55 10.31 -48.35
C LYS A 16 -13.42 10.21 -47.10
N TYR A 17 -14.01 9.04 -46.84
CA TYR A 17 -14.85 8.77 -45.67
C TYR A 17 -14.09 8.10 -44.53
N CYS A 18 -12.85 7.67 -44.74
CA CYS A 18 -11.98 7.14 -43.69
C CYS A 18 -11.14 8.27 -43.10
N GLU A 19 -11.25 8.51 -41.79
CA GLU A 19 -10.39 9.46 -41.09
C GLU A 19 -9.06 8.81 -40.71
N THR A 20 -9.06 7.48 -40.56
CA THR A 20 -7.92 6.71 -40.05
C THR A 20 -7.62 5.47 -40.89
N TRP A 21 -6.35 5.04 -40.88
CA TRP A 21 -5.88 3.89 -41.66
C TRP A 21 -6.50 2.56 -41.21
N TYR A 22 -6.84 2.45 -39.93
CA TYR A 22 -7.49 1.26 -39.36
C TYR A 22 -9.00 1.21 -39.60
N GLU A 23 -9.64 2.26 -40.14
CA GLU A 23 -10.98 2.19 -40.73
C GLU A 23 -10.92 1.71 -42.19
N PHE A 24 -9.89 2.14 -42.92
CA PHE A 24 -9.67 1.73 -44.31
C PHE A 24 -9.23 0.27 -44.42
N LEU A 25 -8.35 -0.20 -43.54
CA LEU A 25 -7.84 -1.57 -43.53
C LEU A 25 -8.93 -2.66 -43.56
N PRO A 26 -9.91 -2.70 -42.63
CA PRO A 26 -10.92 -3.75 -42.64
C PRO A 26 -11.83 -3.66 -43.87
N ALA A 27 -12.12 -2.45 -44.37
CA ALA A 27 -12.87 -2.27 -45.61
C ALA A 27 -12.10 -2.89 -46.78
N TRP A 28 -10.80 -2.59 -46.90
CA TRP A 28 -9.92 -3.17 -47.92
C TRP A 28 -9.87 -4.69 -47.83
N LEU A 29 -9.58 -5.24 -46.65
CA LEU A 29 -9.48 -6.69 -46.44
C LEU A 29 -10.79 -7.40 -46.77
N PHE A 30 -11.93 -6.87 -46.34
CA PHE A 30 -13.23 -7.50 -46.55
C PHE A 30 -13.59 -7.65 -48.03
N TYR A 31 -13.27 -6.66 -48.87
CA TYR A 31 -13.64 -6.67 -50.28
C TYR A 31 -12.54 -7.16 -51.22
N SER A 32 -11.27 -7.05 -50.83
CA SER A 32 -10.12 -7.39 -51.67
C SER A 32 -9.48 -8.72 -51.31
N GLU A 33 -9.38 -9.07 -50.03
CA GLU A 33 -8.63 -10.23 -49.53
C GLU A 33 -9.33 -10.87 -48.32
N PRO A 34 -10.53 -11.49 -48.49
CA PRO A 34 -11.33 -12.02 -47.38
C PRO A 34 -10.70 -13.24 -46.69
N ALA A 35 -9.66 -13.84 -47.29
CA ALA A 35 -8.94 -14.99 -46.77
C ALA A 35 -7.64 -14.62 -46.03
N VAL A 36 -7.48 -13.34 -45.66
CA VAL A 36 -6.29 -12.82 -44.95
C VAL A 36 -6.01 -13.61 -43.67
N LYS A 37 -4.75 -13.96 -43.47
CA LYS A 37 -4.29 -14.63 -42.25
C LYS A 37 -3.68 -13.62 -41.27
N SER A 38 -3.67 -13.98 -39.99
CA SER A 38 -3.18 -13.09 -38.92
C SER A 38 -1.76 -12.58 -39.12
N TYR A 39 -0.85 -13.41 -39.66
CA TYR A 39 0.54 -13.03 -39.91
C TYR A 39 0.73 -12.06 -41.09
N GLU A 40 -0.30 -11.85 -41.93
CA GLU A 40 -0.25 -10.93 -43.07
C GLU A 40 -0.76 -9.53 -42.71
N LEU A 41 -1.44 -9.40 -41.56
CA LEU A 41 -2.07 -8.16 -41.12
C LEU A 41 -1.09 -6.99 -41.02
N GLY A 42 0.13 -7.22 -40.55
CA GLY A 42 1.17 -6.19 -40.47
C GLY A 42 1.54 -5.58 -41.84
N SER A 43 1.62 -6.41 -42.89
CA SER A 43 1.89 -5.94 -44.26
C SER A 43 0.72 -5.11 -44.79
N PHE A 44 -0.51 -5.55 -44.54
CA PHE A 44 -1.71 -4.81 -44.95
C PHE A 44 -1.89 -3.50 -44.17
N ALA A 45 -1.53 -3.48 -42.88
CA ALA A 45 -1.52 -2.26 -42.07
C ALA A 45 -0.57 -1.19 -42.66
N LYS A 46 0.66 -1.59 -43.01
CA LYS A 46 1.63 -0.69 -43.68
C LYS A 46 1.12 -0.21 -45.03
N PHE A 47 0.49 -1.09 -45.80
CA PHE A 47 -0.15 -0.70 -47.06
C PHE A 47 -1.24 0.35 -46.82
N SER A 48 -2.16 0.14 -45.88
CA SER A 48 -3.21 1.11 -45.54
C SER A 48 -2.68 2.46 -45.06
N ILE A 49 -1.60 2.47 -44.27
CA ILE A 49 -0.94 3.70 -43.82
C ILE A 49 -0.36 4.48 -45.01
N LYS A 50 0.29 3.80 -45.94
CA LYS A 50 0.85 4.39 -47.16
C LYS A 50 -0.24 4.90 -48.09
N GLU A 51 -1.30 4.12 -48.29
CA GLU A 51 -2.44 4.45 -49.15
C GLU A 51 -3.26 5.64 -48.67
N MET A 52 -3.26 5.91 -47.37
CA MET A 52 -3.88 7.09 -46.76
C MET A 52 -2.90 8.25 -46.53
N HIS A 53 -1.62 8.09 -46.90
CA HIS A 53 -0.57 9.10 -46.74
C HIS A 53 -0.39 9.60 -45.28
N VAL A 54 -0.54 8.71 -44.30
CA VAL A 54 -0.48 9.06 -42.85
C VAL A 54 0.89 8.76 -42.23
N GLU A 55 1.87 8.30 -43.00
CA GLU A 55 3.20 7.87 -42.51
C GLU A 55 3.88 8.90 -41.58
N ASN A 56 3.78 10.19 -41.90
CA ASN A 56 4.40 11.28 -41.14
C ASN A 56 3.51 11.85 -40.02
N LYS A 57 2.29 11.31 -39.82
CA LYS A 57 1.28 11.81 -38.85
C LYS A 57 0.80 10.75 -37.87
N LEU A 58 1.54 9.64 -37.72
CA LEU A 58 1.16 8.55 -36.83
C LEU A 58 1.11 9.02 -35.38
N LYS A 59 -0.08 8.92 -34.79
CA LYS A 59 -0.32 9.11 -33.36
C LYS A 59 0.19 7.89 -32.59
N HIS A 60 0.23 8.04 -31.27
CA HIS A 60 0.72 6.99 -30.39
C HIS A 60 -0.13 5.70 -30.47
N LEU A 61 -1.46 5.83 -30.58
CA LEU A 61 -2.36 4.69 -30.80
C LEU A 61 -2.06 3.95 -32.12
N ASP A 62 -1.69 4.67 -33.18
CA ASP A 62 -1.38 4.06 -34.48
C ASP A 62 -0.17 3.12 -34.38
N LYS A 63 0.83 3.49 -33.57
CA LYS A 63 2.01 2.66 -33.31
C LYS A 63 1.66 1.39 -32.55
N VAL A 64 0.80 1.49 -31.53
CA VAL A 64 0.31 0.33 -30.77
C VAL A 64 -0.46 -0.62 -31.68
N LEU A 65 -1.36 -0.09 -32.52
CA LEU A 65 -2.15 -0.90 -33.46
C LEU A 65 -1.28 -1.55 -34.53
N LEU A 66 -0.31 -0.82 -35.08
CA LEU A 66 0.63 -1.37 -36.06
C LEU A 66 1.45 -2.51 -35.44
N ALA A 67 2.05 -2.29 -34.27
CA ALA A 67 2.82 -3.31 -33.57
C ALA A 67 1.95 -4.54 -33.23
N ALA A 68 0.69 -4.34 -32.83
CA ALA A 68 -0.25 -5.44 -32.57
C ALA A 68 -0.57 -6.24 -33.85
N MET A 69 -0.73 -5.57 -34.99
CA MET A 69 -0.96 -6.23 -36.29
C MET A 69 0.28 -6.93 -36.84
N GLU A 70 1.48 -6.49 -36.45
CA GLU A 70 2.76 -7.14 -36.74
C GLU A 70 3.10 -8.28 -35.76
N TYR A 71 2.28 -8.50 -34.74
CA TYR A 71 2.54 -9.45 -33.65
C TYR A 71 3.79 -9.12 -32.81
N ASP A 72 4.24 -7.86 -32.81
CA ASP A 72 5.35 -7.39 -31.97
C ASP A 72 4.84 -7.02 -30.58
N LEU A 73 4.73 -8.03 -29.71
CA LEU A 73 4.21 -7.87 -28.35
C LEU A 73 5.09 -6.95 -27.47
N LEU A 74 6.40 -6.92 -27.70
CA LEU A 74 7.32 -6.10 -26.91
C LEU A 74 7.12 -4.62 -27.23
N GLU A 75 7.00 -4.28 -28.51
CA GLU A 75 6.71 -2.89 -28.90
C GLU A 75 5.30 -2.48 -28.44
N VAL A 76 4.30 -3.38 -28.51
CA VAL A 76 2.95 -3.12 -27.95
C VAL A 76 3.03 -2.75 -26.48
N ILE A 77 3.72 -3.55 -25.66
CA ILE A 77 3.84 -3.31 -24.21
C ILE A 77 4.57 -1.99 -23.95
N LYS A 78 5.67 -1.72 -24.66
CA LYS A 78 6.48 -0.50 -24.53
C LYS A 78 5.69 0.75 -24.91
N GLU A 79 4.91 0.71 -25.97
CA GLU A 79 4.09 1.85 -26.38
C GLU A 79 2.91 2.04 -25.42
N ILE A 80 2.29 0.96 -24.92
CA ILE A 80 1.21 1.05 -23.93
C ILE A 80 1.69 1.64 -22.59
N GLN A 81 2.91 1.33 -22.14
CA GLN A 81 3.50 1.97 -20.96
C GLN A 81 3.58 3.50 -21.09
N LYS A 82 3.74 4.01 -22.32
CA LYS A 82 3.76 5.45 -22.60
C LYS A 82 2.36 6.07 -22.71
N MET A 83 1.30 5.26 -22.89
CA MET A 83 -0.08 5.75 -23.03
C MET A 83 -0.71 6.18 -21.72
N SER A 84 -0.50 5.40 -20.66
CA SER A 84 -1.23 5.54 -19.40
C SER A 84 -0.34 6.07 -18.29
N GLU A 85 -0.73 7.19 -17.68
CA GLU A 85 -0.03 7.76 -16.51
C GLU A 85 -0.06 6.84 -15.28
N ASN A 86 -1.05 5.95 -15.19
CA ASN A 86 -1.27 5.09 -14.02
C ASN A 86 -0.72 3.66 -14.16
N GLY A 87 -0.12 3.30 -15.30
CA GLY A 87 0.43 1.96 -15.56
C GLY A 87 -0.58 0.80 -15.56
N TRP A 88 -1.85 1.00 -15.22
CA TRP A 88 -2.83 -0.07 -15.01
C TRP A 88 -2.98 -0.95 -16.25
N PHE A 89 -3.13 -0.33 -17.42
CA PHE A 89 -3.36 -1.07 -18.67
C PHE A 89 -2.12 -1.88 -19.06
N ALA A 90 -0.93 -1.28 -18.95
CA ALA A 90 0.34 -1.97 -19.21
C ALA A 90 0.52 -3.20 -18.31
N THR A 91 0.31 -3.04 -16.99
CA THR A 91 0.45 -4.13 -16.02
C THR A 91 -0.53 -5.26 -16.28
N HIS A 92 -1.81 -4.95 -16.48
CA HIS A 92 -2.84 -5.99 -16.63
C HIS A 92 -2.79 -6.69 -17.99
N LEU A 93 -2.53 -5.96 -19.07
CA LEU A 93 -2.35 -6.57 -20.38
C LEU A 93 -1.11 -7.46 -20.38
N THR A 94 0.02 -6.98 -19.85
CA THR A 94 1.24 -7.80 -19.75
C THR A 94 1.01 -9.04 -18.89
N ASN A 95 0.29 -8.90 -17.77
CA ASN A 95 -0.05 -10.05 -16.93
C ASN A 95 -0.95 -11.07 -17.66
N LEU A 96 -1.92 -10.61 -18.46
CA LEU A 96 -2.74 -11.48 -19.29
C LEU A 96 -1.91 -12.19 -20.38
N LEU A 97 -1.01 -11.46 -21.04
CA LEU A 97 -0.09 -12.02 -22.05
C LEU A 97 0.89 -13.04 -21.44
N TYR A 98 1.33 -12.82 -20.20
CA TYR A 98 2.13 -13.78 -19.44
C TYR A 98 1.34 -15.07 -19.16
N HIS A 99 0.13 -14.96 -18.59
CA HIS A 99 -0.68 -16.13 -18.24
C HIS A 99 -1.23 -16.89 -19.45
N SER A 100 -1.43 -16.23 -20.59
CA SER A 100 -1.80 -16.87 -21.86
C SER A 100 -0.64 -17.59 -22.55
N GLY A 101 0.59 -17.49 -22.02
CA GLY A 101 1.78 -18.13 -22.57
C GLY A 101 2.40 -17.41 -23.77
N GLN A 102 1.82 -16.28 -24.21
CA GLN A 102 2.31 -15.54 -25.38
C GLN A 102 3.70 -14.94 -25.15
N LEU A 103 3.96 -14.41 -23.94
CA LEU A 103 5.29 -13.89 -23.60
C LEU A 103 6.35 -14.99 -23.46
N SER A 104 5.96 -16.22 -23.14
CA SER A 104 6.88 -17.36 -23.10
C SER A 104 7.31 -17.82 -24.49
N VAL A 105 6.52 -17.52 -25.53
CA VAL A 105 6.95 -17.72 -26.92
C VAL A 105 8.05 -16.70 -27.26
N VAL A 106 7.81 -15.42 -26.96
CA VAL A 106 8.77 -14.33 -27.18
C VAL A 106 10.08 -14.55 -26.42
N GLU A 107 10.01 -15.06 -25.18
CA GLU A 107 11.18 -15.42 -24.36
C GLU A 107 12.09 -16.47 -24.98
N LYS A 108 11.57 -17.32 -25.89
CA LYS A 108 12.39 -18.28 -26.64
C LYS A 108 13.05 -17.66 -27.88
N GLU A 109 12.50 -16.57 -28.38
CA GLU A 109 12.93 -15.92 -29.62
C GLU A 109 13.94 -14.79 -29.34
N VAL A 110 13.85 -14.14 -28.18
CA VAL A 110 14.65 -12.97 -27.81
C VAL A 110 15.62 -13.31 -26.68
N ASP A 111 16.93 -13.33 -26.99
CA ASP A 111 17.98 -13.52 -26.00
C ASP A 111 17.95 -12.42 -24.92
N ASN A 112 18.20 -12.81 -23.66
CA ASN A 112 18.20 -11.94 -22.47
C ASN A 112 16.84 -11.30 -22.11
N PHE A 113 15.73 -11.69 -22.74
CA PHE A 113 14.40 -11.31 -22.27
C PHE A 113 13.92 -12.29 -21.20
N SER A 114 13.30 -11.77 -20.13
CA SER A 114 12.57 -12.61 -19.18
C SER A 114 11.13 -12.13 -19.03
N ALA A 115 10.19 -12.98 -19.45
CA ALA A 115 8.77 -12.69 -19.37
C ALA A 115 8.31 -12.51 -17.91
N ARG A 116 8.87 -13.32 -17.00
CA ARG A 116 8.59 -13.24 -15.57
C ARG A 116 9.14 -11.95 -14.97
N ALA A 117 10.37 -11.55 -15.31
CA ALA A 117 10.96 -10.33 -14.78
C ALA A 117 10.16 -9.09 -15.19
N LEU A 118 9.74 -9.01 -16.47
CA LEU A 118 8.90 -7.92 -16.96
C LEU A 118 7.54 -7.86 -16.22
N GLN A 119 6.89 -9.02 -16.06
CA GLN A 119 5.60 -9.12 -15.38
C GLN A 119 5.73 -8.70 -13.90
N GLN A 120 6.74 -9.19 -13.19
CA GLN A 120 6.99 -8.81 -11.79
C GLN A 120 7.31 -7.32 -11.65
N TYR A 121 8.12 -6.75 -12.56
CA TYR A 121 8.44 -5.33 -12.57
C TYR A 121 7.19 -4.45 -12.69
N LEU A 122 6.31 -4.74 -13.65
CA LEU A 122 5.10 -3.94 -13.87
C LEU A 122 4.07 -4.09 -12.75
N ILE A 123 3.99 -5.25 -12.11
CA ILE A 123 3.13 -5.46 -10.93
C ILE A 123 3.68 -4.71 -9.72
N LEU A 124 5.00 -4.79 -9.51
CA LEU A 124 5.69 -4.10 -8.41
C LEU A 124 5.55 -2.58 -8.53
N ASP A 125 5.77 -2.03 -9.72
CA ASP A 125 5.65 -0.59 -9.99
C ASP A 125 4.20 -0.12 -9.78
N TYR A 126 3.23 -0.86 -10.35
CA TYR A 126 1.81 -0.54 -10.18
C TYR A 126 1.35 -0.65 -8.71
N GLY A 127 1.74 -1.70 -8.00
CA GLY A 127 1.45 -1.89 -6.57
C GLY A 127 2.05 -0.78 -5.71
N THR A 128 3.28 -0.37 -6.01
CA THR A 128 3.98 0.75 -5.35
C THR A 128 3.26 2.08 -5.60
N MET A 129 2.82 2.34 -6.83
CA MET A 129 2.04 3.53 -7.16
C MET A 129 0.72 3.55 -6.35
N LEU A 130 0.00 2.41 -6.28
CA LEU A 130 -1.24 2.30 -5.52
C LEU A 130 -1.05 2.51 -4.01
N MET A 131 0.09 2.08 -3.46
CA MET A 131 0.47 2.33 -2.06
C MET A 131 0.58 3.82 -1.73
N GLY A 132 0.96 4.65 -2.71
CA GLY A 132 0.97 6.10 -2.57
C GLY A 132 -0.42 6.74 -2.46
N HIS A 133 -1.47 6.05 -2.90
CA HIS A 133 -2.82 6.62 -2.95
C HIS A 133 -3.60 6.41 -1.64
N LYS A 134 -4.31 7.46 -1.20
CA LYS A 134 -4.99 7.53 0.12
C LYS A 134 -5.98 6.39 0.40
N SER A 135 -6.68 5.90 -0.63
CA SER A 135 -7.74 4.89 -0.51
C SER A 135 -7.39 3.55 -1.16
N LEU A 136 -6.36 3.50 -2.01
CA LEU A 136 -6.03 2.30 -2.80
C LEU A 136 -4.86 1.50 -2.22
N TRP A 137 -4.20 2.00 -1.17
CA TRP A 137 -3.04 1.33 -0.59
C TRP A 137 -3.27 -0.13 -0.22
N GLN A 138 -4.48 -0.52 0.21
CA GLN A 138 -4.77 -1.94 0.50
C GLN A 138 -4.80 -2.82 -0.74
N VAL A 139 -5.30 -2.27 -1.85
CA VAL A 139 -5.23 -2.93 -3.15
C VAL A 139 -3.77 -3.02 -3.57
N GLY A 140 -3.00 -1.94 -3.38
CA GLY A 140 -1.55 -1.93 -3.58
C GLY A 140 -0.83 -3.04 -2.82
N LEU A 141 -1.12 -3.22 -1.53
CA LEU A 141 -0.59 -4.33 -0.73
C LEU A 141 -0.90 -5.69 -1.36
N SER A 142 -2.12 -5.87 -1.84
CA SER A 142 -2.53 -7.14 -2.46
C SER A 142 -1.71 -7.41 -3.73
N TYR A 143 -1.38 -6.40 -4.55
CA TYR A 143 -0.47 -6.58 -5.68
C TYR A 143 0.95 -6.91 -5.21
N LEU A 144 1.45 -6.21 -4.20
CA LEU A 144 2.80 -6.42 -3.66
C LEU A 144 2.96 -7.81 -3.03
N ASP A 145 1.90 -8.41 -2.47
CA ASP A 145 1.94 -9.78 -1.94
C ASP A 145 2.16 -10.84 -3.04
N HIS A 146 1.79 -10.54 -4.30
CA HIS A 146 2.06 -11.41 -5.44
C HIS A 146 3.50 -11.28 -5.96
N CYS A 147 4.18 -10.18 -5.61
CA CYS A 147 5.61 -10.02 -5.84
C CYS A 147 6.35 -10.72 -4.70
N SER A 148 7.41 -11.48 -5.01
CA SER A 148 8.13 -12.32 -4.06
C SER A 148 8.86 -11.52 -2.95
N GLN A 149 10.18 -11.41 -2.98
CA GLN A 149 10.93 -10.70 -1.94
C GLN A 149 10.86 -9.18 -2.12
N ASP A 150 10.91 -8.71 -3.37
CA ASP A 150 10.85 -7.28 -3.70
C ASP A 150 9.52 -6.65 -3.24
N GLY A 151 8.44 -7.43 -3.31
CA GLY A 151 7.12 -7.03 -2.82
C GLY A 151 7.14 -6.77 -1.32
N LEU A 152 7.65 -7.73 -0.53
CA LEU A 152 7.76 -7.60 0.93
C LEU A 152 8.64 -6.41 1.34
N HIS A 153 9.78 -6.20 0.69
CA HIS A 153 10.65 -5.05 0.96
C HIS A 153 9.95 -3.72 0.65
N ALA A 154 9.20 -3.66 -0.47
CA ALA A 154 8.39 -2.48 -0.80
C ALA A 154 7.30 -2.23 0.26
N ILE A 155 6.62 -3.27 0.73
CA ILE A 155 5.61 -3.16 1.80
C ILE A 155 6.26 -2.63 3.08
N GLU A 156 7.36 -3.22 3.53
CA GLU A 156 8.06 -2.81 4.75
C GLU A 156 8.46 -1.33 4.72
N PHE A 157 8.86 -0.84 3.55
CA PHE A 157 9.28 0.54 3.35
C PHE A 157 8.11 1.54 3.22
N LEU A 158 7.04 1.16 2.53
CA LEU A 158 5.92 2.05 2.19
C LEU A 158 4.83 2.08 3.26
N LEU A 159 4.55 0.95 3.91
CA LEU A 159 3.48 0.80 4.89
C LEU A 159 3.58 1.80 6.08
N PRO A 160 4.77 2.07 6.67
CA PRO A 160 4.90 3.06 7.75
C PRO A 160 4.68 4.51 7.27
N ARG A 161 4.82 4.77 5.97
CA ARG A 161 4.76 6.13 5.39
C ARG A 161 3.34 6.57 5.05
N ILE A 162 2.37 5.65 5.10
CA ILE A 162 0.97 5.97 4.84
C ILE A 162 0.48 7.01 5.85
N PRO A 163 -0.14 8.12 5.41
CA PRO A 163 -0.66 9.14 6.31
C PRO A 163 -1.65 8.59 7.33
N LEU A 164 -1.25 8.67 8.60
CA LEU A 164 -2.03 8.20 9.75
C LEU A 164 -2.93 9.33 10.28
N GLU A 165 -4.05 9.56 9.61
CA GLU A 165 -5.03 10.60 9.94
C GLU A 165 -5.92 10.22 11.14
N THR A 166 -6.37 8.96 11.17
CA THR A 166 -7.31 8.45 12.18
C THR A 166 -6.74 7.25 12.93
N GLU A 167 -7.18 7.05 14.17
CA GLU A 167 -6.82 5.87 14.98
C GLU A 167 -7.29 4.57 14.33
N TYR A 168 -8.45 4.59 13.67
CA TYR A 168 -8.96 3.45 12.89
C TYR A 168 -8.00 3.06 11.75
N LYS A 169 -7.52 4.05 10.98
CA LYS A 169 -6.56 3.81 9.90
C LYS A 169 -5.24 3.25 10.43
N ALA A 170 -4.73 3.77 11.55
CA ALA A 170 -3.54 3.23 12.21
C ALA A 170 -3.72 1.77 12.65
N GLN A 171 -4.85 1.44 13.27
CA GLN A 171 -5.15 0.07 13.69
C GLN A 171 -5.28 -0.88 12.49
N LYS A 172 -5.84 -0.40 11.38
CA LYS A 172 -5.92 -1.16 10.13
C LYS A 172 -4.53 -1.47 9.58
N ILE A 173 -3.65 -0.47 9.48
CA ILE A 173 -2.28 -0.65 8.99
C ILE A 173 -1.49 -1.62 9.89
N ILE A 174 -1.67 -1.56 11.22
CA ILE A 174 -1.04 -2.51 12.14
C ILE A 174 -1.52 -3.94 11.90
N ARG A 175 -2.81 -4.15 11.65
CA ARG A 175 -3.35 -5.48 11.32
C ARG A 175 -2.75 -6.01 10.02
N GLU A 176 -2.65 -5.18 9.00
CA GLU A 176 -2.04 -5.54 7.72
C GLU A 176 -0.54 -5.87 7.86
N ALA A 177 0.17 -5.16 8.74
CA ALA A 177 1.57 -5.46 9.05
C ALA A 177 1.71 -6.79 9.80
N GLN A 178 0.85 -7.05 10.78
CA GLN A 178 0.83 -8.31 11.55
C GLN A 178 0.49 -9.52 10.69
N ALA A 179 -0.42 -9.36 9.72
CA ALA A 179 -0.78 -10.43 8.78
C ALA A 179 0.38 -10.87 7.88
N ARG A 180 1.45 -10.07 7.79
CA ARG A 180 2.64 -10.29 6.96
C ARG A 180 3.90 -10.47 7.80
N ASP A 181 3.75 -10.77 9.10
CA ASP A 181 4.84 -10.93 10.07
C ASP A 181 5.75 -9.70 10.26
N LEU A 182 5.33 -8.50 9.79
CA LEU A 182 6.03 -7.23 9.94
C LEU A 182 5.75 -6.58 11.31
N THR A 183 6.04 -7.33 12.38
CA THR A 183 5.80 -6.89 13.76
C THR A 183 6.52 -5.59 14.11
N HIS A 184 7.77 -5.43 13.65
CA HIS A 184 8.56 -4.21 13.83
C HIS A 184 7.86 -2.97 13.24
N VAL A 185 7.28 -3.07 12.04
CA VAL A 185 6.53 -1.96 11.41
C VAL A 185 5.33 -1.56 12.28
N GLY A 186 4.60 -2.55 12.81
CA GLY A 186 3.50 -2.31 13.75
C GLY A 186 3.95 -1.56 15.01
N GLN A 187 5.09 -1.94 15.59
CA GLN A 187 5.68 -1.26 16.75
C GLN A 187 6.04 0.20 16.45
N VAL A 188 6.67 0.47 15.30
CA VAL A 188 7.01 1.84 14.86
C VAL A 188 5.75 2.69 14.71
N ILE A 189 4.69 2.16 14.08
CA ILE A 189 3.42 2.87 13.91
C ILE A 189 2.79 3.20 15.26
N CYS A 190 2.74 2.23 16.18
CA CYS A 190 2.26 2.43 17.54
C CYS A 190 3.04 3.54 18.27
N LYS A 191 4.37 3.56 18.15
CA LYS A 191 5.23 4.59 18.74
C LYS A 191 4.93 5.99 18.19
N VAL A 192 4.80 6.13 16.87
CA VAL A 192 4.43 7.40 16.21
C VAL A 192 3.06 7.89 16.68
N GLN A 193 2.07 7.00 16.77
CA GLN A 193 0.73 7.34 17.27
C GLN A 193 0.73 7.75 18.74
N GLY A 194 1.47 7.01 19.58
CA GLY A 194 1.69 7.36 20.98
C GLY A 194 2.26 8.77 21.11
N MET A 195 3.32 9.09 20.36
CA MET A 195 3.94 10.41 20.36
C MET A 195 3.00 11.52 19.89
N LYS A 196 2.17 11.29 18.87
CA LYS A 196 1.11 12.23 18.46
C LYS A 196 0.10 12.47 19.58
N CYS A 197 -0.31 11.43 20.31
CA CYS A 197 -1.23 11.57 21.44
C CYS A 197 -0.61 12.35 22.61
N VAL A 198 0.67 12.14 22.90
CA VAL A 198 1.41 12.94 23.90
C VAL A 198 1.41 14.42 23.55
N LYS A 199 1.68 14.78 22.29
CA LYS A 199 1.66 16.17 21.83
C LYS A 199 0.28 16.82 21.94
N ARG A 200 -0.79 16.03 21.81
CA ARG A 200 -2.18 16.48 21.98
C ARG A 200 -2.66 16.49 23.44
N GLY A 201 -1.80 16.19 24.40
CA GLY A 201 -2.16 16.12 25.83
C GLY A 201 -3.03 14.92 26.22
N ARG A 202 -3.29 13.98 25.31
CA ARG A 202 -4.11 12.78 25.56
C ARG A 202 -3.22 11.64 26.10
N LEU A 203 -2.86 11.72 27.38
CA LEU A 203 -1.94 10.76 28.00
C LEU A 203 -2.50 9.33 28.08
N GLY A 204 -3.80 9.16 28.33
CA GLY A 204 -4.42 7.82 28.38
C GLY A 204 -4.29 7.08 27.05
N SER A 205 -4.71 7.72 25.96
CA SER A 205 -4.55 7.18 24.61
C SER A 205 -3.08 6.93 24.26
N ALA A 206 -2.17 7.84 24.67
CA ALA A 206 -0.74 7.65 24.46
C ALA A 206 -0.20 6.39 25.16
N LEU A 207 -0.64 6.12 26.39
CA LEU A 207 -0.24 4.93 27.14
C LEU A 207 -0.77 3.66 26.49
N THR A 208 -2.01 3.65 26.00
CA THR A 208 -2.55 2.52 25.22
C THR A 208 -1.69 2.22 23.99
N TRP A 209 -1.29 3.24 23.25
CA TRP A 209 -0.41 3.07 22.08
C TRP A 209 1.01 2.62 22.45
N ALA A 210 1.56 3.09 23.57
CA ALA A 210 2.87 2.66 24.07
C ALA A 210 2.87 1.20 24.54
N LEU A 211 1.80 0.75 25.20
CA LEU A 211 1.63 -0.65 25.57
C LEU A 211 1.57 -1.54 24.32
N LYS A 212 0.85 -1.10 23.28
CA LYS A 212 0.80 -1.81 21.98
C LYS A 212 2.14 -1.83 21.25
N SER A 213 3.02 -0.84 21.45
CA SER A 213 4.36 -0.83 20.82
C SER A 213 5.35 -1.75 21.54
N GLN A 214 5.01 -2.31 22.71
CA GLN A 214 5.90 -3.13 23.54
C GLN A 214 7.24 -2.43 23.88
N ASP A 215 7.26 -1.09 23.90
CA ASP A 215 8.45 -0.29 24.23
C ASP A 215 8.42 0.07 25.72
N SER A 216 9.14 -0.70 26.54
CA SER A 216 9.18 -0.53 28.00
C SER A 216 9.71 0.85 28.41
N THR A 217 10.63 1.43 27.64
CA THR A 217 11.20 2.76 27.92
C THR A 217 10.16 3.85 27.70
N PHE A 218 9.40 3.74 26.61
CA PHE A 218 8.35 4.70 26.30
C PHE A 218 7.17 4.59 27.28
N VAL A 219 6.79 3.37 27.66
CA VAL A 219 5.78 3.14 28.71
C VAL A 219 6.22 3.75 30.04
N SER A 220 7.48 3.54 30.44
CA SER A 220 8.03 4.10 31.68
C SER A 220 8.01 5.62 31.70
N LEU A 221 8.37 6.27 30.57
CA LEU A 221 8.32 7.73 30.43
C LEU A 221 6.89 8.28 30.55
N LEU A 222 5.90 7.60 29.99
CA LEU A 222 4.50 7.99 30.12
C LEU A 222 3.99 7.79 31.55
N ALA A 223 4.35 6.68 32.19
CA ALA A 223 4.00 6.42 33.58
C ALA A 223 4.61 7.48 34.53
N ASP A 224 5.87 7.88 34.31
CA ASP A 224 6.51 8.97 35.05
C ASP A 224 5.77 10.30 34.87
N LYS A 225 5.30 10.59 33.65
CA LYS A 225 4.51 11.79 33.37
C LYS A 225 3.17 11.79 34.11
N PHE A 226 2.47 10.65 34.18
CA PHE A 226 1.25 10.51 34.97
C PHE A 226 1.49 10.78 36.46
N LEU A 227 2.57 10.24 37.02
CA LEU A 227 2.94 10.44 38.43
C LEU A 227 3.30 11.89 38.73
N ARG A 228 4.00 12.57 37.82
CA ARG A 228 4.31 14.00 37.97
C ARG A 228 3.06 14.87 37.92
N GLU A 229 2.15 14.62 37.00
CA GLU A 229 0.86 15.34 36.96
C GLU A 229 0.06 15.11 38.24
N TYR A 230 0.08 13.90 38.79
CA TYR A 230 -0.52 13.64 40.09
C TYR A 230 0.15 14.44 41.22
N ALA A 231 1.48 14.45 41.28
CA ALA A 231 2.22 15.17 42.32
C ALA A 231 1.96 16.69 42.29
N THR A 232 1.66 17.27 41.12
CA THR A 232 1.38 18.70 41.00
C THR A 232 -0.10 19.06 41.20
N PHE A 233 -1.04 18.23 40.71
CA PHE A 233 -2.48 18.56 40.71
C PHE A 233 -3.31 17.78 41.73
N GLY A 234 -2.74 16.74 42.35
CA GLY A 234 -3.41 15.89 43.35
C GLY A 234 -4.54 15.01 42.82
N LYS A 235 -4.72 14.91 41.48
CA LYS A 235 -5.78 14.11 40.85
C LYS A 235 -5.22 13.18 39.78
N LEU A 236 -5.55 11.89 39.88
CA LEU A 236 -5.25 10.91 38.83
C LEU A 236 -6.26 11.07 37.69
N ARG A 237 -5.74 11.30 36.48
CA ARG A 237 -6.56 11.35 35.25
C ARG A 237 -6.65 9.96 34.63
N ASN A 238 -7.75 9.67 33.92
CA ASN A 238 -8.01 8.40 33.23
C ASN A 238 -7.98 7.17 34.15
N THR A 239 -8.73 7.23 35.25
CA THR A 239 -8.87 6.13 36.23
C THR A 239 -9.34 4.82 35.60
N ASP A 240 -10.23 4.89 34.61
CA ASP A 240 -10.79 3.72 33.92
C ASP A 240 -9.71 2.94 33.16
N LEU A 241 -8.72 3.65 32.60
CA LEU A 241 -7.61 3.01 31.90
C LEU A 241 -6.66 2.33 32.87
N LEU A 242 -6.37 2.98 34.01
CA LEU A 242 -5.50 2.43 35.06
C LEU A 242 -6.11 1.19 35.71
N PHE A 243 -7.43 1.17 35.88
CA PHE A 243 -8.16 0.01 36.38
C PHE A 243 -8.05 -1.21 35.45
N ASN A 244 -8.05 -0.98 34.14
CA ASN A 244 -8.07 -2.04 33.12
C ASN A 244 -6.66 -2.45 32.63
N LEU A 245 -5.58 -2.07 33.31
CA LEU A 245 -4.22 -2.41 32.87
C LEU A 245 -3.90 -3.91 32.99
N GLY A 246 -4.46 -4.61 33.98
CA GLY A 246 -4.26 -6.05 34.17
C GLY A 246 -2.78 -6.48 34.06
N PRO A 247 -2.47 -7.54 33.29
CA PRO A 247 -1.09 -7.99 33.06
C PRO A 247 -0.19 -6.96 32.35
N SER A 248 -0.75 -5.99 31.64
CA SER A 248 0.02 -4.96 30.92
C SER A 248 0.78 -4.01 31.86
N MET A 249 0.47 -4.00 33.16
CA MET A 249 1.25 -3.28 34.17
C MET A 249 2.72 -3.72 34.20
N LEU A 250 2.99 -4.99 33.89
CA LEU A 250 4.34 -5.57 33.92
C LEU A 250 5.24 -5.06 32.79
N ALA A 251 4.74 -4.19 31.91
CA ALA A 251 5.53 -3.59 30.85
C ALA A 251 6.66 -2.68 31.35
N SER A 252 6.54 -2.11 32.56
CA SER A 252 7.63 -1.36 33.21
C SER A 252 7.40 -1.21 34.71
N ASP A 253 8.47 -1.17 35.49
CA ASP A 253 8.42 -0.94 36.95
C ASP A 253 7.68 0.34 37.33
N ARG A 254 7.83 1.39 36.52
CA ARG A 254 7.15 2.67 36.73
C ARG A 254 5.64 2.57 36.54
N LEU A 255 5.20 1.76 35.57
CA LEU A 255 3.78 1.49 35.35
C LEU A 255 3.20 0.57 36.44
N ILE A 256 3.99 -0.40 36.93
CA ILE A 256 3.61 -1.21 38.10
C ILE A 256 3.33 -0.30 39.29
N PHE A 257 4.25 0.62 39.60
CA PHE A 257 4.05 1.58 40.69
C PHE A 257 2.80 2.43 40.48
N LEU A 258 2.59 3.00 39.29
CA LEU A 258 1.39 3.78 38.98
C LEU A 258 0.09 2.99 39.17
N GLY A 259 0.04 1.74 38.69
CA GLY A 259 -1.12 0.86 38.84
C GLY A 259 -1.40 0.50 40.31
N LYS A 260 -0.36 0.14 41.07
CA LYS A 260 -0.49 -0.18 42.50
C LYS A 260 -0.83 1.03 43.36
N TYR A 261 -0.33 2.21 43.01
CA TYR A 261 -0.69 3.45 43.68
C TYR A 261 -2.15 3.84 43.40
N TYR A 262 -2.65 3.59 42.18
CA TYR A 262 -4.08 3.74 41.88
C TYR A 262 -4.96 2.75 42.67
N GLU A 263 -4.54 1.48 42.78
CA GLU A 263 -5.23 0.46 43.58
C GLU A 263 -5.33 0.89 45.06
N PHE A 264 -4.26 1.48 45.62
CA PHE A 264 -4.28 2.07 46.96
C PHE A 264 -5.36 3.15 47.11
N HIS A 265 -5.46 4.10 46.17
CA HIS A 265 -6.47 5.15 46.20
C HIS A 265 -7.90 4.59 46.14
N LYS A 266 -8.10 3.53 45.36
CA LYS A 266 -9.40 2.85 45.27
C LYS A 266 -9.79 2.20 46.61
N LEU A 267 -8.89 1.42 47.21
CA LEU A 267 -9.11 0.79 48.53
C LEU A 267 -9.38 1.83 49.63
N TYR A 268 -8.68 2.96 49.55
CA TYR A 268 -8.88 4.08 50.47
C TYR A 268 -10.28 4.70 50.32
N GLN A 269 -10.75 4.90 49.09
CA GLN A 269 -12.12 5.37 48.81
C GLN A 269 -13.19 4.37 49.27
N GLU A 270 -12.92 3.07 49.16
CA GLU A 270 -13.80 1.98 49.60
C GLU A 270 -13.74 1.74 51.14
N ARG A 271 -12.99 2.58 51.88
CA ARG A 271 -12.79 2.51 53.35
C ARG A 271 -12.11 1.23 53.84
N GLN A 272 -11.40 0.51 52.96
CA GLN A 272 -10.63 -0.69 53.29
C GLN A 272 -9.22 -0.31 53.77
N PHE A 273 -9.15 0.40 54.90
CA PHE A 273 -7.90 1.01 55.36
C PHE A 273 -6.78 0.01 55.70
N LYS A 274 -7.13 -1.18 56.21
CA LYS A 274 -6.16 -2.24 56.52
C LYS A 274 -5.44 -2.73 55.26
N GLU A 275 -6.20 -2.97 54.19
CA GLU A 275 -5.66 -3.45 52.93
C GLU A 275 -4.88 -2.36 52.20
N ALA A 276 -5.39 -1.13 52.20
CA ALA A 276 -4.69 0.04 51.68
C ALA A 276 -3.33 0.26 52.40
N GLY A 277 -3.31 0.16 53.73
CA GLY A 277 -2.08 0.28 54.52
C GLY A 277 -1.05 -0.81 54.19
N ASN A 278 -1.50 -2.07 54.09
CA ASN A 278 -0.63 -3.18 53.71
C ASN A 278 -0.06 -3.02 52.29
N LEU A 279 -0.86 -2.51 51.34
CA LEU A 279 -0.42 -2.25 49.98
C LEU A 279 0.64 -1.14 49.94
N LEU A 280 0.46 -0.09 50.72
CA LEU A 280 1.42 1.01 50.83
C LEU A 280 2.75 0.54 51.44
N ILE A 281 2.72 -0.28 52.49
CA ILE A 281 3.93 -0.87 53.10
C ILE A 281 4.68 -1.72 52.06
N LYS A 282 3.97 -2.58 51.33
CA LYS A 282 4.56 -3.38 50.23
C LYS A 282 5.16 -2.50 49.14
N LEU A 283 4.54 -1.36 48.81
CA LEU A 283 5.08 -0.41 47.86
C LEU A 283 6.35 0.26 48.39
N LEU A 284 6.40 0.63 49.67
CA LEU A 284 7.58 1.22 50.30
C LEU A 284 8.76 0.25 50.39
N GLU A 285 8.48 -1.04 50.63
CA GLU A 285 9.47 -2.11 50.58
C GLU A 285 9.98 -2.34 49.14
N SER A 286 9.12 -2.12 48.15
CA SER A 286 9.50 -2.28 46.74
C SER A 286 10.35 -1.09 46.26
N LYS A 287 11.51 -1.38 45.67
CA LYS A 287 12.46 -0.36 45.15
C LYS A 287 12.00 0.34 43.86
N ILE A 288 10.70 0.33 43.54
CA ILE A 288 10.12 0.84 42.30
C ILE A 288 9.64 2.30 42.39
N ILE A 289 9.61 2.88 43.59
CA ILE A 289 9.14 4.25 43.85
C ILE A 289 10.14 5.27 43.27
N PRO A 290 9.69 6.24 42.44
CA PRO A 290 10.54 7.34 41.99
C PRO A 290 11.00 8.22 43.17
N LYS A 291 12.30 8.58 43.22
CA LYS A 291 12.88 9.41 44.30
C LYS A 291 12.11 10.70 44.58
N TYR A 292 11.59 11.37 43.54
CA TYR A 292 10.83 12.62 43.69
C TYR A 292 9.42 12.42 44.29
N PHE A 293 8.87 11.21 44.21
CA PHE A 293 7.49 10.92 44.60
C PHE A 293 7.36 10.56 46.09
N TRP A 294 8.49 10.33 46.78
CA TRP A 294 8.51 10.03 48.22
C TRP A 294 7.82 11.11 49.07
N TYR A 295 7.98 12.38 48.70
CA TYR A 295 7.33 13.49 49.41
C TYR A 295 5.82 13.57 49.20
N THR A 296 5.29 12.94 48.13
CA THR A 296 3.85 12.89 47.84
C THR A 296 3.17 11.68 48.50
N LEU A 297 3.96 10.71 48.96
CA LEU A 297 3.51 9.52 49.68
C LEU A 297 3.35 9.76 51.20
N LEU A 298 4.07 10.75 51.74
CA LEU A 298 4.04 11.20 53.14
C LEU A 298 2.95 12.25 53.35
#